data_AF-K1ZA92-F1
#
_entry.id   AF-K1ZA92-F1
#
_cell.length_a   1.000
_cell.length_b   1.000
_cell.length_c   1.000
_cell.angle_alpha   90.00
_cell.angle_beta   90.00
_cell.angle_gamma   90.00
#
_symmetry.space_group_name_H-M   'P 1'
#
loop_
_entity.id
_entity.type
_entity.pdbx_description
1 polymer ?
#
loop_
_entity_poly.entity_id
_entity_poly.type
_entity_poly.pdbx_seq_one_letter_code
_entity_poly.pdbx_strand_id
1 'polypeptide(L)'
;MLKHFTGDIHRPSYNYKFKFKFSGCPNDCTNSIFRSDMAVIGMWRDAIQVDSLALSTWIARNGLEYLVNNVINRCPTKAISLQDSLPVIDNGNCVHCMHCINVMTEALSPSCSAVKTP
;
A
#
# COMPACT_ATOMS: atom_id res chain seq x y z
N MET A 1 -13.38 -18.24 5.05
CA MET A 1 -14.30 -18.14 3.89
C MET A 1 -14.50 -19.47 3.18
N LEU A 2 -13.49 -20.08 2.55
CA LEU A 2 -13.66 -21.31 1.74
C LEU A 2 -14.31 -22.49 2.49
N LYS A 3 -14.01 -22.64 3.78
CA LYS A 3 -14.64 -23.65 4.66
C LYS A 3 -16.09 -23.34 5.06
N HIS A 4 -16.52 -22.09 4.93
CA HIS A 4 -17.86 -21.65 5.34
C HIS A 4 -18.85 -21.70 4.16
N PHE A 5 -18.38 -21.36 2.95
CA PHE A 5 -19.17 -21.38 1.71
C PHE A 5 -19.01 -22.67 0.90
N THR A 6 -18.55 -23.76 1.52
CA THR A 6 -18.30 -25.03 0.82
C THR A 6 -19.59 -25.62 0.25
N GLY A 7 -20.73 -25.39 0.93
CA GLY A 7 -22.06 -25.76 0.46
C GLY A 7 -22.44 -25.07 -0.85
N ASP A 8 -22.31 -23.74 -0.91
CA ASP A 8 -22.70 -22.93 -2.06
C ASP A 8 -21.76 -23.09 -3.27
N ILE A 9 -20.49 -23.42 -3.03
CA ILE A 9 -19.53 -23.71 -4.10
C ILE A 9 -19.85 -25.06 -4.76
N HIS A 10 -20.17 -26.08 -3.95
CA HIS A 10 -20.47 -27.42 -4.47
C HIS A 10 -21.89 -27.54 -5.01
N ARG A 11 -22.86 -26.83 -4.43
CA ARG A 11 -24.27 -26.85 -4.83
C ARG A 11 -24.71 -25.45 -5.23
N PRO A 12 -24.75 -25.15 -6.54
CA PRO A 12 -25.06 -23.81 -7.02
C PRO A 12 -26.44 -23.34 -6.55
N SER A 13 -26.46 -22.39 -5.62
CA SER A 13 -27.66 -21.79 -5.02
C SER A 13 -27.92 -20.37 -5.54
N TYR A 14 -26.93 -19.74 -6.17
CA TYR A 14 -27.00 -18.36 -6.68
C TYR A 14 -27.51 -18.31 -8.12
N ASN A 15 -28.18 -17.19 -8.46
CA ASN A 15 -28.71 -16.93 -9.81
C ASN A 15 -27.63 -16.98 -10.91
N TYR A 16 -26.37 -16.69 -10.55
CA TYR A 16 -25.23 -16.82 -11.47
C TYR A 16 -23.92 -17.01 -10.69
N LYS A 17 -22.78 -16.98 -11.40
CA LYS A 17 -21.45 -17.10 -10.78
C LYS A 17 -21.16 -15.93 -9.85
N PHE A 18 -20.68 -16.25 -8.66
CA PHE A 18 -20.21 -15.29 -7.66
C PHE A 18 -18.76 -15.62 -7.29
N LYS A 19 -17.88 -14.62 -7.29
CA LYS A 19 -16.43 -14.78 -7.09
C LYS A 19 -15.96 -13.92 -5.93
N PHE A 20 -15.15 -14.53 -5.07
CA PHE A 20 -14.42 -13.85 -4.02
C PHE A 20 -12.94 -13.76 -4.38
N LYS A 21 -12.33 -12.60 -4.18
CA LYS A 21 -10.88 -12.44 -4.26
C LYS A 21 -10.34 -11.56 -3.14
N PHE A 22 -9.10 -11.84 -2.77
CA PHE A 22 -8.43 -11.22 -1.64
C PHE A 22 -7.08 -10.68 -2.08
N SER A 23 -6.83 -9.41 -1.77
CA SER A 23 -5.53 -8.77 -1.97
C SER A 23 -5.07 -8.14 -0.66
N GLY A 24 -3.80 -8.32 -0.31
CA GLY A 24 -3.26 -7.86 0.97
C GLY A 24 -3.02 -6.35 1.05
N CYS A 25 -2.86 -5.68 -0.09
CA CYS A 25 -2.62 -4.24 -0.16
C CYS A 25 -3.25 -3.64 -1.44
N PRO A 26 -3.32 -2.29 -1.53
CA PRO A 26 -3.88 -1.58 -2.69
C PRO A 26 -3.17 -1.81 -4.03
N ASN A 27 -1.99 -2.45 -4.06
CA ASN A 27 -1.35 -2.88 -5.32
C ASN A 27 -2.15 -3.99 -6.05
N ASP A 28 -3.11 -4.61 -5.38
CA ASP A 28 -4.06 -5.58 -5.93
C ASP A 28 -3.43 -6.67 -6.83
N CYS A 29 -2.43 -7.40 -6.32
CA CYS A 29 -1.69 -8.40 -7.09
C CYS A 29 -2.55 -9.57 -7.63
N THR A 30 -3.74 -9.83 -7.05
CA THR A 30 -4.65 -10.88 -7.55
C THR A 30 -5.67 -10.38 -8.58
N ASN A 31 -5.61 -9.07 -8.91
CA ASN A 31 -6.59 -8.36 -9.71
C ASN A 31 -8.02 -8.63 -9.22
N SER A 32 -8.24 -8.36 -7.93
CA SER A 32 -9.49 -8.62 -7.22
C SER A 32 -10.59 -7.68 -7.67
N ILE A 33 -10.29 -6.38 -7.85
CA ILE A 33 -11.30 -5.37 -8.25
C ILE A 33 -11.98 -5.74 -9.57
N PHE A 34 -11.21 -6.21 -10.56
CA PHE A 34 -11.75 -6.50 -11.89
C PHE A 34 -12.28 -7.93 -12.05
N ARG A 35 -11.78 -8.89 -11.27
CA ARG A 35 -12.05 -10.33 -11.50
C ARG A 35 -12.89 -11.00 -10.41
N SER A 36 -13.48 -10.24 -9.50
CA SER A 36 -14.37 -10.75 -8.46
C SER A 36 -15.60 -9.88 -8.28
N ASP A 37 -16.71 -10.52 -7.87
CA ASP A 37 -17.94 -9.82 -7.51
C ASP A 37 -17.82 -9.21 -6.11
N MET A 38 -16.99 -9.81 -5.26
CA MET A 38 -16.59 -9.25 -3.97
C MET A 38 -15.07 -9.28 -3.81
N ALA A 39 -14.48 -8.09 -3.94
CA ALA A 39 -13.07 -7.85 -3.73
C ALA A 39 -12.81 -7.40 -2.28
N VAL A 40 -11.92 -8.09 -1.59
CA VAL A 40 -11.47 -7.69 -0.25
C VAL A 40 -10.01 -7.27 -0.35
N ILE A 41 -9.74 -5.99 -0.10
CA ILE A 41 -8.42 -5.37 -0.23
C ILE A 41 -7.98 -4.84 1.13
N GLY A 42 -6.84 -5.31 1.60
CA GLY A 42 -6.24 -4.85 2.85
C GLY A 42 -5.77 -3.41 2.76
N MET A 43 -6.08 -2.62 3.78
CA MET A 43 -5.56 -1.26 4.00
C MET A 43 -5.25 -1.07 5.48
N TRP A 44 -4.46 -0.05 5.78
CA TRP A 44 -4.20 0.41 7.14
C TRP A 44 -4.78 1.81 7.33
N ARG A 45 -5.06 2.18 8.58
CA ARG A 45 -5.65 3.48 8.93
C ARG A 45 -4.65 4.45 9.52
N ASP A 46 -3.59 3.94 10.16
CA ASP A 46 -2.66 4.80 10.90
C ASP A 46 -1.60 5.41 9.99
N ALA A 47 -0.75 6.22 10.61
CA ALA A 47 0.37 6.87 9.94
C ALA A 47 1.36 5.86 9.32
N ILE A 48 1.90 6.21 8.15
CA ILE A 48 3.00 5.45 7.53
C ILE A 48 4.21 5.47 8.46
N GLN A 49 4.82 4.31 8.67
CA GLN A 49 6.03 4.17 9.47
C GLN A 49 7.24 4.58 8.63
N VAL A 50 8.05 5.46 9.18
CA VAL A 50 9.23 6.03 8.51
C VAL A 50 10.47 5.64 9.32
N ASP A 51 11.38 4.89 8.71
CA ASP A 51 12.71 4.65 9.26
C ASP A 51 13.68 5.74 8.76
N SER A 52 14.10 6.62 9.66
CA SER A 52 15.00 7.73 9.34
C SER A 52 16.40 7.30 8.89
N LEU A 53 16.91 6.16 9.39
CA LEU A 53 18.23 5.65 9.04
C LEU A 53 18.21 5.05 7.63
N ALA A 54 17.22 4.21 7.35
CA ALA A 54 17.02 3.67 6.00
C ALA A 54 16.72 4.77 4.98
N LEU A 55 15.93 5.78 5.36
CA LEU A 55 15.58 6.91 4.51
C LEU A 55 16.80 7.76 4.13
N SER A 56 17.64 8.12 5.09
CA SER A 56 18.87 8.88 4.80
C SER A 56 19.85 8.10 3.93
N THR A 57 19.98 6.79 4.18
CA THR A 57 20.79 5.89 3.34
C THR A 57 20.25 5.82 1.91
N TRP A 58 18.93 5.74 1.75
CA TRP A 58 18.28 5.72 0.45
C TRP A 58 18.46 7.05 -0.31
N ILE A 59 18.31 8.18 0.37
CA ILE A 59 18.54 9.52 -0.22
C ILE A 59 20.01 9.67 -0.65
N ALA A 60 20.96 9.19 0.13
CA ALA A 60 22.38 9.23 -0.21
C ALA A 60 22.71 8.38 -1.45
N ARG A 61 22.03 7.24 -1.65
CA ARG A 61 22.23 6.36 -2.81
C ARG A 61 21.61 6.90 -4.10
N ASN A 62 20.39 7.43 -4.01
CA ASN A 62 19.60 7.79 -5.20
C ASN A 62 19.62 9.28 -5.54
N GLY A 63 19.97 10.14 -4.57
CA GLY A 63 19.97 11.59 -4.71
C GLY A 63 18.61 12.24 -4.47
N LEU A 64 18.63 13.52 -4.06
CA LEU A 64 17.42 14.31 -3.76
C LEU A 64 16.54 14.57 -4.99
N GLU A 65 17.14 14.77 -6.16
CA GLU A 65 16.38 15.00 -7.40
C GLU A 65 15.50 13.80 -7.75
N TYR A 66 16.00 12.58 -7.53
CA TYR A 66 15.25 11.35 -7.76
C TYR A 66 14.04 11.25 -6.81
N LEU A 67 14.20 11.62 -5.54
CA LEU A 67 13.11 11.66 -4.56
C LEU A 67 11.99 12.62 -5.02
N VAL A 68 12.36 13.83 -5.44
CA VAL A 68 11.39 14.84 -5.88
C VAL A 68 10.63 14.36 -7.11
N ASN A 69 11.35 13.91 -8.15
CA ASN A 69 10.76 13.55 -9.43
C ASN A 69 9.93 12.25 -9.37
N ASN A 70 10.36 11.25 -8.60
CA ASN A 70 9.71 9.95 -8.58
C ASN A 70 8.79 9.71 -7.41
N VAL A 71 8.96 10.38 -6.26
CA VAL A 71 8.11 10.15 -5.07
C VAL A 71 7.17 11.33 -4.84
N ILE A 72 7.70 12.54 -4.68
CA ILE A 72 6.91 13.72 -4.32
C ILE A 72 5.96 14.11 -5.47
N ASN A 73 6.49 14.30 -6.68
CA ASN A 73 5.71 14.73 -7.84
C ASN A 73 4.67 13.69 -8.31
N ARG A 74 4.87 12.42 -7.95
CA ARG A 74 3.96 11.31 -8.32
C ARG A 74 2.94 10.97 -7.25
N CYS A 75 3.00 11.60 -6.08
CA CYS A 75 1.99 11.42 -5.05
C CYS A 75 0.65 12.01 -5.54
N PRO A 76 -0.44 11.22 -5.63
CA PRO A 76 -1.70 11.68 -6.21
C PRO A 76 -2.35 12.83 -5.43
N THR A 77 -2.19 12.84 -4.10
CA THR A 77 -2.71 13.90 -3.23
C THR A 77 -1.66 14.93 -2.81
N LYS A 78 -0.42 14.82 -3.30
CA LYS A 78 0.71 15.69 -2.91
C LYS A 78 0.88 15.79 -1.38
N ALA A 79 0.65 14.68 -0.67
CA ALA A 79 0.73 14.60 0.78
C ALA A 79 2.18 14.53 1.33
N ILE A 80 3.18 14.51 0.45
CA ILE A 80 4.60 14.44 0.83
C ILE A 80 5.23 15.80 0.53
N SER A 81 5.89 16.38 1.52
CA SER A 81 6.61 17.65 1.42
C SER A 81 8.07 17.47 1.80
N LEU A 82 8.95 18.36 1.36
CA LEU A 82 10.37 18.35 1.72
C LEU A 82 10.63 19.46 2.76
N GLN A 83 11.11 19.11 3.95
CA GLN A 83 11.58 20.05 4.98
C GLN A 83 13.00 19.69 5.35
N ASP A 84 13.94 20.65 5.29
CA ASP A 84 15.36 20.44 5.66
C ASP A 84 16.00 19.18 5.01
N SER A 85 15.66 18.92 3.74
CA SER A 85 16.10 17.73 2.98
C SER A 85 15.53 16.38 3.44
N LEU A 86 14.55 16.38 4.35
CA LEU A 86 13.83 15.20 4.81
C LEU A 86 12.37 15.24 4.32
N PRO A 87 11.82 14.14 3.78
CA PRO A 87 10.43 14.08 3.38
C PRO A 87 9.51 13.93 4.60
N VAL A 88 8.56 14.86 4.74
CA VAL A 88 7.51 14.85 5.76
C VAL A 88 6.21 14.42 5.10
N ILE A 89 5.56 13.40 5.66
CA ILE A 89 4.31 12.81 5.17
C ILE A 89 3.14 13.33 6.00
N ASP A 90 2.20 14.02 5.34
CA ASP A 90 0.91 14.34 5.92
C ASP A 90 -0.06 13.17 5.75
N ASN A 91 -0.20 12.37 6.81
CA ASN A 91 -1.06 11.19 6.80
C ASN A 91 -2.56 11.56 6.71
N GLY A 92 -2.97 12.78 7.08
CA GLY A 92 -4.37 13.19 6.97
C GLY A 92 -4.84 13.31 5.53
N ASN A 93 -3.93 13.66 4.62
CA ASN A 93 -4.20 13.82 3.18
C ASN A 93 -3.72 12.63 2.34
N CYS A 94 -3.24 11.54 2.96
CA CYS A 94 -2.75 10.37 2.26
C CYS A 94 -3.89 9.40 1.91
N VAL A 95 -3.98 8.99 0.65
CA VAL A 95 -4.99 8.02 0.17
C VAL A 95 -4.48 6.58 0.14
N HIS A 96 -3.35 6.29 0.79
CA HIS A 96 -2.75 4.95 0.86
C HIS A 96 -2.53 4.26 -0.52
N CYS A 97 -2.15 5.03 -1.54
CA CYS A 97 -1.95 4.54 -2.92
C CYS A 97 -0.77 3.57 -3.14
N MET A 98 0.00 3.24 -2.10
CA MET A 98 1.22 2.39 -2.14
C MET A 98 2.41 2.93 -2.95
N HIS A 99 2.28 4.01 -3.74
CA HIS A 99 3.36 4.48 -4.62
C HIS A 99 4.68 4.76 -3.90
N CYS A 100 4.65 5.56 -2.83
CA CYS A 100 5.85 5.91 -2.06
C CYS A 100 6.51 4.69 -1.40
N ILE A 101 5.70 3.78 -0.86
CA ILE A 101 6.16 2.54 -0.22
C ILE A 101 6.80 1.60 -1.25
N ASN A 102 6.23 1.51 -2.46
CA ASN A 102 6.77 0.68 -3.53
C ASN A 102 8.13 1.18 -4.04
N VAL A 103 8.37 2.50 -4.02
CA VAL A 103 9.65 3.09 -4.43
C VAL A 103 10.70 2.99 -3.31
N MET A 104 10.29 3.20 -2.06
CA MET A 104 11.17 3.25 -0.89
C MET A 104 10.85 2.12 0.10
N THR A 105 10.93 0.88 -0.34
CA THR A 105 10.56 -0.31 0.45
C THR A 105 11.42 -0.52 1.69
N GLU A 106 12.65 -0.01 1.70
CA GLU A 106 13.56 -0.08 2.85
C GLU A 106 13.20 0.95 3.93
N ALA A 107 12.64 2.10 3.54
CA ALA A 107 12.48 3.26 4.42
C ALA A 107 11.03 3.50 4.88
N LEU A 108 10.05 3.11 4.06
CA LEU A 108 8.64 3.31 4.34
C LEU A 108 7.91 1.98 4.47
N SER A 109 7.09 1.85 5.51
CA SER A 109 6.24 0.67 5.70
C SER A 109 4.83 1.04 6.16
N PRO A 110 3.82 0.20 5.82
CA PRO A 110 2.48 0.34 6.38
C PRO A 110 2.50 0.24 7.91
N SER A 111 1.58 0.93 8.59
CA SER A 111 1.50 0.89 10.07
C SER A 111 1.29 -0.50 10.67
N CYS A 112 0.71 -1.41 9.88
CA CYS A 112 0.42 -2.79 10.28
C CYS A 112 1.65 -3.72 10.16
N SER A 113 2.67 -3.31 9.39
CA SER A 113 3.91 -4.08 9.30
C SER A 113 4.76 -3.76 10.52
N ALA A 114 5.07 -4.78 11.33
CA ALA A 114 5.95 -4.64 12.48
C ALA A 114 7.20 -3.85 12.08
N VAL A 115 7.45 -2.73 12.77
CA VAL A 115 8.66 -1.92 12.60
C VAL A 115 9.84 -2.87 12.68
N LYS A 116 10.62 -2.97 11.59
CA LYS A 116 11.95 -3.58 11.65
C LYS A 116 12.81 -2.63 12.47
N THR A 117 12.71 -2.71 13.80
CA THR A 117 13.80 -2.25 14.65
C THR A 117 15.00 -3.17 14.39
N PRO A 118 16.23 -2.65 14.45
CA PRO A 118 17.44 -3.44 14.23
C PRO A 118 17.51 -4.67 15.15
#